data_AF-A0A529XBQ4-F1
#
_entry.id   AF-A0A529XBQ4-F1
#
_cell.length_a   1.000
_cell.length_b   1.000
_cell.length_c   1.000
_cell.angle_alpha   90.00
_cell.angle_beta   90.00
_cell.angle_gamma   90.00
#
_symmetry.space_group_name_H-M   'P 1'
#
loop_
_entity.id
_entity.type
_entity.pdbx_description
1 polymer ?
#
loop_
_entity_poly.entity_id
_entity_poly.type
_entity_poly.pdbx_seq_one_letter_code
_entity_poly.pdbx_strand_id
1 'polypeptide(L)'
;GQLEDITDWAKSLPYFSSLSPAHVKTGTYRDRIYGLPFSADASVLIWNKKLFKQAGLDPEKGPTNWAEIEADAEKVNALGGDIKGFYFSGNCGGCNIFTFTPLIWASGGDILSEDGSKATLDSPQLRGAIDLYRSMIKKGLVPEGAQTDT
;
A
#
# COMPACT_ATOMS: atom_id res chain seq x y z
N GLY A 1 6.13 -28.63 -14.49
CA GLY A 1 6.17 -27.44 -13.62
C GLY A 1 6.65 -27.86 -12.25
N GLN A 2 7.05 -26.91 -11.40
CA GLN A 2 7.48 -27.20 -10.02
C GLN A 2 6.32 -27.32 -9.01
N LEU A 3 5.10 -26.97 -9.42
CA LEU A 3 3.89 -27.01 -8.59
C LEU A 3 2.87 -28.01 -9.15
N GLU A 4 2.13 -28.65 -8.26
CA GLU A 4 1.04 -29.59 -8.57
C GLU A 4 -0.23 -28.84 -8.95
N ASP A 5 -0.94 -29.29 -9.99
CA ASP A 5 -2.28 -28.77 -10.31
C ASP A 5 -3.28 -29.31 -9.27
N ILE A 6 -3.78 -28.41 -8.43
CA ILE A 6 -4.72 -28.73 -7.36
C ILE A 6 -6.15 -28.27 -7.67
N THR A 7 -6.47 -27.98 -8.93
CA THR A 7 -7.74 -27.34 -9.34
C THR A 7 -8.98 -28.11 -8.88
N ASP A 8 -9.02 -29.42 -9.12
CA ASP A 8 -10.19 -30.24 -8.79
C ASP A 8 -10.37 -30.37 -7.28
N TRP A 9 -9.26 -30.60 -6.56
CA TRP A 9 -9.26 -30.62 -5.11
C TRP A 9 -9.72 -29.27 -4.53
N ALA A 10 -9.14 -28.17 -5.00
CA ALA A 10 -9.47 -26.83 -4.55
C ALA A 10 -10.96 -26.52 -4.73
N LYS A 11 -11.52 -26.79 -5.91
CA LYS A 11 -12.94 -26.55 -6.23
C LYS A 11 -13.89 -27.49 -5.49
N SER A 12 -13.41 -28.64 -5.01
CA SER A 12 -14.20 -29.57 -4.19
C SER A 12 -14.40 -29.10 -2.75
N LEU A 13 -13.63 -28.12 -2.29
CA LEU A 13 -13.72 -27.61 -0.92
C LEU A 13 -15.06 -26.89 -0.70
N PRO A 14 -15.80 -27.18 0.39
CA PRO A 14 -17.12 -26.61 0.63
C PRO A 14 -17.11 -25.10 0.83
N TYR A 15 -15.94 -24.53 1.16
CA TYR A 15 -15.72 -23.10 1.36
C TYR A 15 -15.02 -22.41 0.19
N PHE A 16 -14.79 -23.11 -0.94
CA PHE A 16 -14.03 -22.54 -2.06
C PHE A 16 -14.62 -21.22 -2.57
N SER A 17 -15.95 -21.13 -2.65
CA SER A 17 -16.69 -19.93 -3.05
C SER A 17 -16.59 -18.77 -2.05
N SER A 18 -16.21 -19.03 -0.81
CA SER A 18 -15.98 -18.02 0.22
C SER A 18 -14.56 -17.46 0.22
N LEU A 19 -13.64 -18.04 -0.56
CA LEU A 19 -12.27 -17.55 -0.67
C LEU A 19 -12.23 -16.23 -1.46
N SER A 20 -11.30 -15.34 -1.10
CA SER A 20 -11.11 -14.08 -1.82
C SER A 20 -10.77 -14.33 -3.30
N PRO A 21 -11.57 -13.83 -4.25
CA PRO A 21 -11.32 -14.05 -5.68
C PRO A 21 -9.95 -13.51 -6.14
N ALA A 22 -9.55 -12.35 -5.60
CA ALA A 22 -8.25 -11.75 -5.91
C ALA A 22 -7.08 -12.66 -5.50
N HIS A 23 -7.16 -13.30 -4.34
CA HIS A 23 -6.10 -14.19 -3.87
C HIS A 23 -6.10 -15.54 -4.59
N VAL A 24 -7.28 -16.08 -4.93
CA VAL A 24 -7.37 -17.28 -5.77
C VAL A 24 -6.75 -17.00 -7.15
N LYS A 25 -6.98 -15.81 -7.72
CA LYS A 25 -6.36 -15.38 -8.99
C LYS A 25 -4.83 -15.39 -8.90
N THR A 26 -4.24 -14.94 -7.79
CA THR A 26 -2.77 -14.98 -7.59
C THR A 26 -2.20 -16.39 -7.63
N GLY A 27 -2.95 -17.39 -7.14
CA GLY A 27 -2.57 -18.81 -7.22
C GLY A 27 -2.96 -19.50 -8.53
N THR A 28 -3.51 -18.78 -9.50
CA THR A 28 -4.05 -19.34 -10.75
C THR A 28 -3.16 -18.98 -11.94
N TYR A 29 -2.79 -19.97 -12.75
CA TYR A 29 -2.07 -19.78 -14.01
C TYR A 29 -2.72 -20.60 -15.11
N ARG A 30 -3.03 -19.95 -16.25
CA ARG A 30 -3.73 -20.59 -17.40
C ARG A 30 -4.95 -21.42 -16.96
N ASP A 31 -5.82 -20.79 -16.17
CA ASP A 31 -7.05 -21.36 -15.62
C ASP A 31 -6.88 -22.59 -14.70
N ARG A 32 -5.65 -22.87 -14.27
CA ARG A 32 -5.31 -23.93 -13.30
C ARG A 32 -4.84 -23.33 -11.98
N ILE A 33 -5.32 -23.91 -10.88
CA ILE A 33 -5.01 -23.47 -9.51
C ILE A 33 -3.81 -24.27 -9.01
N TYR A 34 -2.75 -23.56 -8.63
CA TYR A 34 -1.51 -24.11 -8.08
C TYR A 34 -1.28 -23.69 -6.62
N GLY A 35 -2.16 -22.85 -6.06
CA GLY A 35 -2.11 -22.42 -4.67
C GLY A 35 -3.45 -21.85 -4.23
N LEU A 36 -3.77 -22.02 -2.94
CA LEU A 36 -4.92 -21.41 -2.29
C LEU A 36 -4.47 -20.41 -1.21
N PRO A 37 -5.23 -19.32 -0.99
CA PRO A 37 -4.94 -18.40 0.09
C PRO A 37 -5.07 -19.09 1.45
N PHE A 38 -4.07 -18.87 2.30
CA PHE A 38 -4.09 -19.29 3.71
C PHE A 38 -4.39 -18.10 4.62
N SER A 39 -3.62 -17.02 4.48
CA SER A 39 -3.83 -15.73 5.12
C SER A 39 -3.80 -14.61 4.08
N ALA A 40 -4.43 -13.49 4.40
CA ALA A 40 -4.43 -12.30 3.57
C ALA A 40 -3.95 -11.12 4.43
N ASP A 41 -3.08 -10.31 3.83
CA ASP A 41 -2.65 -9.05 4.39
C ASP A 41 -3.17 -7.92 3.51
N ALA A 42 -3.44 -6.77 4.11
CA ALA A 42 -3.91 -5.58 3.42
C ALA A 42 -3.07 -4.37 3.81
N SER A 43 -2.73 -3.55 2.81
CA SER A 43 -2.11 -2.26 3.04
C SER A 43 -3.18 -1.23 3.40
N VAL A 44 -3.03 -0.60 4.55
CA VAL A 44 -3.93 0.44 5.03
C VAL A 44 -3.14 1.62 5.58
N LEU A 45 -3.68 2.82 5.46
CA LEU A 45 -3.15 3.99 6.15
C LEU A 45 -3.59 3.94 7.62
N ILE A 46 -2.62 3.98 8.53
CA ILE A 46 -2.83 3.97 9.97
C ILE A 46 -2.32 5.28 10.54
N TRP A 47 -3.04 5.84 11.52
CA TRP A 47 -2.62 7.05 12.22
C TRP A 47 -2.75 6.90 13.74
N ASN A 48 -1.95 7.68 14.47
CA ASN A 48 -2.00 7.73 15.92
C ASN A 48 -3.11 8.69 16.38
N LYS A 49 -4.22 8.13 16.87
CA LYS A 49 -5.38 8.89 17.38
C LYS A 49 -5.03 9.90 18.47
N LYS A 50 -4.03 9.62 19.33
CA LYS A 50 -3.60 10.56 20.37
C LYS A 50 -2.90 11.77 19.76
N LEU A 51 -2.00 11.54 18.81
CA LEU A 51 -1.31 12.62 18.10
C LEU A 51 -2.29 13.45 17.26
N PHE A 52 -3.27 12.81 16.61
CA PHE A 52 -4.34 13.52 15.91
C PHE A 52 -5.10 14.48 16.83
N LYS A 53 -5.57 14.01 17.99
CA LYS A 53 -6.24 14.87 18.99
C LYS A 53 -5.35 16.03 19.44
N GLN A 54 -4.07 15.77 19.71
CA GLN A 54 -3.11 16.80 20.13
C GLN A 54 -2.89 17.84 19.03
N ALA A 55 -2.90 17.42 17.76
CA ALA A 55 -2.75 18.26 16.59
C ALA A 55 -4.07 18.98 16.18
N GLY A 56 -5.15 18.83 16.95
CA GLY A 56 -6.45 19.43 16.66
C GLY A 56 -7.24 18.75 15.54
N LEU A 57 -6.92 17.50 15.22
CA LEU A 57 -7.61 16.67 14.23
C LEU A 57 -8.66 15.76 14.88
N ASP A 58 -9.67 15.35 14.11
CA ASP A 58 -10.65 14.34 14.52
C ASP A 58 -10.02 12.94 14.39
N PRO A 59 -9.76 12.23 15.51
CA PRO A 59 -9.10 10.92 15.48
C PRO A 59 -9.95 9.81 14.86
N GLU A 60 -11.25 10.01 14.69
CA GLU A 60 -12.17 9.04 14.10
C GLU A 60 -12.39 9.28 12.60
N LYS A 61 -11.78 10.34 12.04
CA LYS A 61 -11.86 10.67 10.61
C LYS A 61 -10.45 10.75 10.02
N GLY A 62 -10.07 9.70 9.31
CA GLY A 62 -8.82 9.69 8.54
C GLY A 62 -8.93 10.52 7.25
N PRO A 63 -7.78 10.85 6.65
CA PRO A 63 -7.74 11.55 5.37
C PRO A 63 -8.34 10.70 4.25
N THR A 64 -9.02 11.35 3.31
CA THR A 64 -9.74 10.73 2.19
C THR A 64 -9.03 10.89 0.86
N ASN A 65 -8.00 11.73 0.81
CA ASN A 65 -7.20 12.01 -0.38
C ASN A 65 -5.76 12.39 0.03
N TRP A 66 -4.85 12.43 -0.96
CA TRP A 66 -3.43 12.68 -0.72
C TRP A 66 -3.12 14.06 -0.11
N ALA A 67 -3.89 15.09 -0.46
CA ALA A 67 -3.69 16.42 0.10
C ALA A 67 -4.04 16.45 1.60
N GLU A 68 -5.08 15.74 2.00
CA GLU A 68 -5.43 15.56 3.42
C GLU A 68 -4.36 14.75 4.17
N ILE A 69 -3.78 13.69 3.56
CA ILE A 69 -2.66 12.95 4.17
C ILE A 69 -1.50 13.89 4.50
N GLU A 70 -1.12 14.76 3.56
CA GLU A 70 -0.05 15.73 3.78
C GLU A 70 -0.40 16.80 4.82
N ALA A 71 -1.60 17.37 4.74
CA ALA A 71 -2.05 18.39 5.69
C ALA A 71 -2.13 17.85 7.13
N ASP A 72 -2.60 16.61 7.31
CA ASP A 72 -2.66 15.96 8.61
C ASP A 72 -1.26 15.64 9.14
N ALA A 73 -0.35 15.16 8.27
CA ALA A 73 1.05 14.95 8.61
C ALA A 73 1.74 16.24 9.06
N GLU A 74 1.51 17.38 8.38
CA GLU A 74 2.05 18.68 8.79
C GLU A 74 1.59 19.09 10.19
N LYS A 75 0.30 18.94 10.50
CA LYS A 75 -0.24 19.27 11.82
C LYS A 75 0.33 18.37 12.92
N VAL A 76 0.47 17.08 12.65
CA VAL A 76 1.09 16.13 13.60
C VAL A 76 2.57 16.47 13.81
N ASN A 77 3.30 16.79 12.74
CA ASN A 77 4.71 17.16 12.82
C ASN A 77 4.93 18.48 13.59
N ALA A 78 3.97 19.42 13.52
CA ALA A 78 4.03 20.68 14.24
C ALA A 78 3.94 20.54 15.79
N LEU A 79 3.59 19.35 16.30
CA LEU A 79 3.65 19.05 17.74
C LEU A 79 5.09 19.08 18.28
N GLY A 80 6.10 18.96 17.41
CA GLY A 80 7.51 19.11 17.75
C GLY A 80 8.13 17.93 18.50
N GLY A 81 9.35 18.15 19.02
CA GLY A 81 10.18 17.08 19.59
C GLY A 81 10.58 16.05 18.53
N ASP A 82 10.52 14.77 18.89
CA ASP A 82 10.86 13.65 18.00
C ASP A 82 9.66 13.16 17.16
N ILE A 83 8.54 13.89 17.16
CA ILE A 83 7.33 13.52 16.43
C ILE A 83 7.53 13.80 14.93
N LYS A 84 7.18 12.81 14.10
CA LYS A 84 7.14 12.92 12.64
C LYS A 84 5.72 12.66 12.13
N GLY A 85 5.33 13.48 11.16
CA GLY A 85 3.96 13.49 10.61
C GLY A 85 3.63 12.30 9.72
N PHE A 86 4.65 11.72 9.08
CA PHE A 86 4.47 10.63 8.13
C PHE A 86 5.66 9.66 8.17
N TYR A 87 5.45 8.44 7.69
CA TYR A 87 6.50 7.43 7.56
C TYR A 87 6.24 6.52 6.37
N PHE A 88 7.31 6.16 5.67
CA PHE A 88 7.36 5.07 4.71
C PHE A 88 8.77 4.48 4.68
N SER A 89 8.90 3.20 4.30
CA SER A 89 10.17 2.48 4.26
C SER A 89 10.96 2.83 2.99
N GLY A 90 11.69 3.95 3.02
CA GLY A 90 12.29 4.56 1.84
C GLY A 90 13.21 3.65 1.02
N ASN A 91 14.22 3.05 1.63
CA ASN A 91 15.21 2.23 0.92
C ASN A 91 14.82 0.73 0.80
N CYS A 92 13.71 0.30 1.40
CA CYS A 92 13.20 -1.06 1.30
C CYS A 92 12.34 -1.21 0.04
N GLY A 93 12.96 -1.58 -1.08
CA GLY A 93 12.25 -1.77 -2.35
C GLY A 93 11.08 -2.77 -2.24
N GLY A 94 11.28 -3.86 -1.49
CA GLY A 94 10.23 -4.84 -1.21
C GLY A 94 9.08 -4.28 -0.37
N CYS A 95 9.35 -3.40 0.60
CA CYS A 95 8.32 -2.78 1.43
C CYS A 95 7.51 -1.75 0.63
N ASN A 96 8.15 -1.03 -0.31
CA ASN A 96 7.47 -0.03 -1.13
C ASN A 96 6.40 -0.64 -2.05
N ILE A 97 6.49 -1.92 -2.42
CA ILE A 97 5.37 -2.57 -3.11
C ILE A 97 4.11 -2.53 -2.24
N PHE A 98 4.23 -2.61 -0.92
CA PHE A 98 3.10 -2.63 0.01
C PHE A 98 2.72 -1.25 0.54
N THR A 99 3.63 -0.28 0.58
CA THR A 99 3.35 1.04 1.17
C THR A 99 3.16 2.14 0.12
N PHE A 100 3.81 2.06 -1.03
CA PHE A 100 3.77 3.07 -2.08
C PHE A 100 2.80 2.73 -3.21
N THR A 101 2.82 1.49 -3.74
CA THR A 101 1.94 1.14 -4.87
C THR A 101 0.43 1.23 -4.59
N PRO A 102 -0.07 1.01 -3.36
CA PRO A 102 -1.49 1.23 -3.08
C PRO A 102 -1.95 2.66 -3.35
N LEU A 103 -1.07 3.66 -3.23
CA LEU A 103 -1.41 5.05 -3.58
C LEU A 103 -1.71 5.16 -5.08
N ILE A 104 -0.89 4.53 -5.92
CA ILE A 104 -1.03 4.52 -7.38
C ILE A 104 -2.37 3.86 -7.76
N TRP A 105 -2.64 2.67 -7.21
CA TRP A 105 -3.89 1.94 -7.46
C TRP A 105 -5.13 2.70 -6.97
N ALA A 106 -5.05 3.32 -5.79
CA ALA A 106 -6.13 4.16 -5.26
C ALA A 106 -6.45 5.37 -6.15
N SER A 107 -5.48 5.80 -6.96
CA SER A 107 -5.65 6.89 -7.95
C SER A 107 -6.06 6.38 -9.35
N GLY A 108 -6.36 5.09 -9.48
CA GLY A 108 -6.74 4.45 -10.74
C GLY A 108 -5.58 4.20 -11.70
N GLY A 109 -4.34 4.32 -11.24
CA GLY A 109 -3.15 3.93 -12.00
C GLY A 109 -2.75 2.48 -11.73
N ASP A 110 -1.75 1.98 -12.47
CA ASP A 110 -1.12 0.69 -12.22
C ASP A 110 0.38 0.77 -12.58
N ILE A 111 1.16 -0.23 -12.16
CA ILE A 111 2.60 -0.35 -12.43
C ILE A 111 2.92 -1.31 -13.58
N LEU A 112 1.95 -2.12 -14.01
CA LEU A 112 2.02 -3.01 -15.17
C LEU A 112 0.78 -2.85 -16.06
N SER A 113 0.90 -3.25 -17.32
CA SER A 113 -0.26 -3.49 -18.20
C SER A 113 -1.11 -4.65 -17.69
N GLU A 114 -2.38 -4.71 -18.12
CA GLU A 114 -3.33 -5.75 -17.69
C GLU A 114 -2.82 -7.19 -17.92
N ASP A 115 -2.08 -7.40 -19.00
CA ASP A 115 -1.46 -8.69 -19.34
C ASP A 115 -0.09 -8.92 -18.67
N GLY A 116 0.37 -7.97 -17.86
CA GLY A 116 1.66 -7.99 -17.18
C GLY A 116 2.88 -7.87 -18.11
N SER A 117 2.70 -7.59 -19.41
CA SER A 117 3.79 -7.62 -20.40
C SER A 117 4.63 -6.34 -20.46
N LYS A 118 4.12 -5.23 -19.93
CA LYS A 118 4.76 -3.91 -19.98
C LYS A 118 4.66 -3.20 -18.65
N ALA A 119 5.71 -2.46 -18.31
CA ALA A 119 5.71 -1.55 -17.16
C ALA A 119 5.04 -0.22 -17.52
N THR A 120 4.24 0.34 -16.61
CA THR A 120 3.48 1.59 -16.78
C THR A 120 3.96 2.68 -15.82
N LEU A 121 5.28 2.81 -15.71
CA LEU A 121 5.93 3.56 -14.63
C LEU A 121 6.02 5.08 -14.84
N ASP A 122 5.46 5.62 -15.92
CA ASP A 122 5.53 7.05 -16.28
C ASP A 122 4.17 7.76 -16.24
N SER A 123 3.14 7.09 -15.72
CA SER A 123 1.77 7.60 -15.62
C SER A 123 1.65 8.85 -14.72
N PRO A 124 0.66 9.73 -14.97
CA PRO A 124 0.38 10.87 -14.10
C PRO A 124 0.14 10.48 -12.63
N GLN A 125 -0.52 9.34 -12.40
CA GLN A 125 -0.81 8.81 -11.07
C GLN A 125 0.47 8.43 -10.34
N LEU A 126 1.38 7.72 -11.00
CA LEU A 126 2.66 7.35 -10.39
C LEU A 126 3.49 8.60 -10.09
N ARG A 127 3.58 9.55 -11.04
CA ARG A 127 4.28 10.82 -10.83
C ARG A 127 3.71 11.57 -9.62
N GLY A 128 2.39 11.66 -9.50
CA GLY A 128 1.72 12.29 -8.36
C GLY A 128 2.04 11.61 -7.03
N ALA A 129 2.08 10.28 -6.99
CA ALA A 129 2.46 9.55 -5.78
C ALA A 129 3.94 9.82 -5.39
N ILE A 130 4.85 9.87 -6.37
CA ILE A 130 6.24 10.27 -6.14
C ILE A 130 6.32 11.70 -5.61
N ASP A 131 5.57 12.62 -6.20
CA ASP A 131 5.57 14.03 -5.81
C ASP A 131 5.06 14.23 -4.38
N LEU A 132 4.06 13.45 -3.95
CA LEU A 132 3.62 13.41 -2.55
C LEU A 132 4.78 13.04 -1.62
N TYR A 133 5.48 11.92 -1.89
CA TYR A 133 6.59 11.48 -1.03
C TYR A 133 7.77 12.47 -1.05
N ARG A 134 8.08 13.05 -2.21
CA ARG A 134 9.10 14.10 -2.33
C ARG A 134 8.73 15.33 -1.51
N SER A 135 7.47 15.74 -1.53
CA SER A 135 6.98 16.88 -0.76
C SER A 135 7.09 16.61 0.75
N MET A 136 6.68 15.43 1.20
CA MET A 136 6.80 14.99 2.60
C MET A 136 8.24 15.01 3.11
N ILE A 137 9.19 14.51 2.31
CA ILE A 137 10.62 14.58 2.62
C ILE A 137 11.09 16.04 2.69
N LYS A 138 10.78 16.86 1.68
CA LYS A 138 11.21 18.26 1.61
C LYS A 138 10.70 19.10 2.79
N LYS A 139 9.50 18.79 3.27
CA LYS A 139 8.89 19.42 4.45
C LYS A 139 9.37 18.85 5.79
N GLY A 140 10.25 17.84 5.77
CA GLY A 140 10.81 17.24 6.98
C GLY A 140 9.82 16.41 7.79
N LEU A 141 8.72 15.95 7.16
CA LEU A 141 7.63 15.22 7.80
C LEU A 141 7.96 13.75 8.05
N VAL A 142 9.02 13.25 7.41
CA VAL A 142 9.48 11.85 7.47
C VAL A 142 10.78 11.79 8.29
N PRO A 143 10.96 10.78 9.17
CA PRO A 143 12.22 10.60 9.90
C PRO A 143 13.40 10.31 8.98
N GLU A 144 14.60 10.80 9.32
CA GLU A 144 15.82 10.56 8.54
C GLU A 144 16.13 9.07 8.37
N GLY A 145 15.83 8.26 9.38
CA GLY A 145 16.03 6.80 9.35
C GLY A 145 15.28 6.08 8.22
N ALA A 146 14.23 6.69 7.66
CA ALA A 146 13.54 6.13 6.49
C ALA A 146 14.45 5.99 5.27
N GLN A 147 15.50 6.82 5.17
CA GLN A 147 16.46 6.78 4.05
C GLN A 147 17.34 5.51 4.06
N THR A 148 17.47 4.86 5.20
CA THR A 148 18.34 3.69 5.39
C THR A 148 17.56 2.43 5.76
N ASP A 149 16.23 2.50 5.78
CA ASP A 149 15.35 1.38 6.10
C ASP A 149 15.40 0.34 4.97
N THR A 150 15.75 -0.92 5.26
CA THR A 150 16.01 -1.99 4.28
C THR A 150 15.07 -3.16 4.39
#